data_AF-A0A968HLA4-F1
#
_entry.id   AF-A0A968HLA4-F1
#
_cell.length_a   1.000
_cell.length_b   1.000
_cell.length_c   1.000
_cell.angle_alpha   90.00
_cell.angle_beta   90.00
_cell.angle_gamma   90.00
#
_symmetry.space_group_name_H-M   'P 1'
#
loop_
_entity.id
_entity.type
_entity.pdbx_description
1 polymer ?
#
loop_
_entity_poly.entity_id
_entity_poly.type
_entity_poly.pdbx_seq_one_letter_code
_entity_poly.pdbx_strand_id
1 'polypeptide(L)' 'MTGEQLHQLLIEKWGRSYDVQLRRTQGKIFVQIMWRYLEQASFPMTEPEYLEHLGAIATYIQGWQAVQQVQ' A
#
# COMPACT_ATOMS: atom_id res chain seq x y z
N MET A 1 11.22 -4.29 1.18
CA MET A 1 10.35 -3.10 1.19
C MET A 1 9.59 -3.04 2.50
N THR A 2 9.86 -2.06 3.35
CA THR A 2 9.09 -1.82 4.59
C THR A 2 7.79 -1.05 4.30
N GLY A 3 6.89 -0.93 5.28
CA GLY A 3 5.71 -0.09 5.17
C GLY A 3 6.06 1.39 4.90
N GLU A 4 7.10 1.90 5.55
CA GLU A 4 7.65 3.25 5.32
C GLU A 4 8.17 3.42 3.88
N GLN A 5 8.88 2.43 3.34
CA GLN A 5 9.35 2.47 1.95
C GLN A 5 8.17 2.46 0.96
N LEU A 6 7.11 1.69 1.26
CA LEU A 6 5.88 1.70 0.46
C LEU A 6 5.16 3.05 0.54
N HIS A 7 5.07 3.65 1.74
CA HIS A 7 4.51 4.98 1.92
C HIS A 7 5.28 6.04 1.14
N GLN A 8 6.60 6.03 1.25
CA GLN A 8 7.49 6.93 0.54
C GLN A 8 7.32 6.80 -0.98
N LEU A 9 7.21 5.56 -1.49
CA LEU A 9 6.97 5.30 -2.91
C LEU A 9 5.65 5.92 -3.40
N LEU A 10 4.57 5.82 -2.62
CA LEU A 10 3.27 6.42 -2.96
C LEU A 10 3.37 7.96 -3.03
N ILE A 11 4.06 8.56 -2.05
CA ILE A 11 4.29 10.01 -1.98
C ILE A 11 5.16 10.48 -3.15
N GLU A 12 6.26 9.80 -3.46
CA GLU A 12 7.15 10.17 -4.56
C GLU A 12 6.45 10.08 -5.92
N LYS A 13 5.61 9.07 -6.10
CA LYS A 13 4.97 8.80 -7.39
C LYS A 13 3.75 9.68 -7.65
N TRP A 14 2.97 10.00 -6.62
CA TRP A 14 1.68 10.68 -6.78
C TRP A 14 1.40 11.81 -5.78
N GLY A 15 2.33 12.11 -4.87
CA GLY A 15 2.22 13.23 -3.92
C GLY A 15 1.17 13.04 -2.82
N ARG A 16 0.64 11.82 -2.63
CA ARG A 16 -0.41 11.50 -1.64
C ARG A 16 -0.25 10.11 -1.05
N SER A 17 -0.77 9.94 0.15
CA SER A 17 -0.73 8.70 0.94
C SER A 17 -1.88 7.76 0.57
N TYR A 18 -1.86 7.21 -0.65
CA TYR A 18 -2.94 6.35 -1.15
C TYR A 18 -3.10 5.04 -0.36
N ASP A 19 -4.34 4.61 -0.17
CA ASP A 19 -4.64 3.26 0.31
C ASP A 19 -4.19 2.22 -0.73
N VAL A 20 -3.74 1.08 -0.23
CA VAL A 20 -3.30 -0.06 -1.04
C VAL A 20 -4.11 -1.27 -0.61
N GLN A 21 -4.57 -2.06 -1.58
CA GLN A 21 -5.32 -3.28 -1.30
C GLN A 21 -4.76 -4.46 -2.06
N LEU A 22 -4.82 -5.63 -1.43
CA LEU A 22 -4.41 -6.89 -2.04
C LEU A 22 -5.66 -7.63 -2.50
N ARG A 23 -5.71 -7.96 -3.78
CA ARG A 23 -6.81 -8.74 -4.37
C ARG A 23 -6.27 -9.98 -5.03
N ARG A 24 -6.83 -11.13 -4.68
CA ARG A 24 -6.55 -12.41 -5.34
C ARG A 24 -7.68 -12.77 -6.30
N THR A 25 -7.35 -13.03 -7.56
CA THR A 25 -8.31 -13.51 -8.56
C THR A 25 -7.59 -14.27 -9.67
N GLN A 26 -8.23 -15.30 -10.22
CA GLN A 26 -7.69 -16.12 -11.33
C GLN A 26 -6.26 -16.64 -11.07
N GLY A 27 -5.97 -17.05 -9.84
CA GLY A 27 -4.64 -17.55 -9.45
C GLY A 27 -3.55 -16.48 -9.34
N LYS A 28 -3.86 -15.20 -9.56
CA LYS A 28 -2.93 -14.07 -9.45
C LYS A 28 -3.26 -13.20 -8.25
N ILE A 29 -2.26 -12.44 -7.81
CA ILE A 29 -2.39 -11.43 -6.77
C ILE A 29 -2.12 -10.07 -7.42
N PHE A 30 -2.98 -9.12 -7.13
CA PHE A 30 -2.89 -7.75 -7.59
C PHE A 30 -2.71 -6.83 -6.38
N VAL A 31 -1.73 -5.93 -6.49
CA VAL A 31 -1.56 -4.81 -5.58
C VAL A 31 -2.30 -3.63 -6.21
N GLN A 32 -3.44 -3.26 -5.63
CA GLN A 32 -4.31 -2.22 -6.15
C GLN A 32 -4.04 -0.93 -5.39
N ILE A 33 -3.69 0.13 -6.12
CA ILE A 33 -3.64 1.47 -5.57
C ILE A 33 -5.05 2.04 -5.64
N MET A 34 -5.62 2.35 -4.48
CA MET A 34 -6.97 2.88 -4.38
C MET A 34 -6.94 4.40 -4.62
N TRP A 35 -8.07 4.99 -4.98
CA TRP A 35 -8.19 6.44 -5.16
C TRP A 35 -8.28 7.22 -3.84
N ARG A 36 -8.55 6.52 -2.74
CA ARG A 36 -8.65 7.11 -1.39
C ARG A 36 -7.26 7.25 -0.82
N TYR A 37 -7.00 8.35 -0.11
CA TYR A 37 -5.71 8.64 0.50
C TYR A 37 -5.89 9.29 1.87
N LEU A 38 -4.89 9.12 2.75
CA LEU A 38 -4.93 9.51 4.16
C LEU A 38 -5.33 10.97 4.38
N GLU A 39 -4.92 11.87 3.49
CA GLU A 39 -5.19 13.30 3.60
C GLU A 39 -6.66 13.68 3.31
N GLN A 40 -7.53 12.73 2.93
CA GLN A 40 -8.96 12.97 2.80
C GLN A 40 -9.65 12.94 4.18
N ALA A 41 -10.52 13.92 4.45
CA ALA A 41 -11.27 13.99 5.71
C ALA A 41 -12.16 12.76 5.98
N SER A 42 -12.59 12.06 4.93
CA SER A 42 -13.41 10.84 5.01
C SER A 42 -12.59 9.55 4.84
N PHE A 43 -11.28 9.60 5.02
CA PHE A 43 -10.45 8.40 4.95
C PHE A 43 -10.81 7.46 6.12
N PRO A 44 -10.95 6.14 5.89
CA PRO A 44 -11.54 5.23 6.89
C PRO A 44 -10.58 4.81 8.00
N MET A 45 -9.29 5.18 7.91
CA MET A 45 -8.25 4.82 8.87
C MET A 45 -7.61 6.09 9.44
N THR A 46 -7.16 6.00 10.69
CA THR A 46 -6.23 6.99 11.27
C THR A 46 -4.82 6.81 10.69
N GLU A 47 -3.95 7.80 10.89
CA GLU A 47 -2.56 7.73 10.43
C GLU A 47 -1.79 6.50 10.98
N PRO A 48 -1.86 6.16 12.28
CA PRO A 48 -1.22 4.95 12.80
C PRO A 48 -1.76 3.66 12.17
N GLU A 49 -3.09 3.53 12.02
CA GLU A 49 -3.72 2.37 11.39
C GLU A 49 -3.32 2.23 9.92
N TYR A 50 -3.20 3.35 9.20
CA TYR A 50 -2.72 3.38 7.82
C TYR A 50 -1.27 2.89 7.71
N LEU A 51 -0.37 3.34 8.58
CA LEU A 51 1.02 2.91 8.57
C LEU A 51 1.16 1.42 8.91
N GLU A 52 0.37 0.92 9.87
CA GLU A 52 0.29 -0.50 10.20
C GLU A 52 -0.21 -1.32 9.01
N HIS A 53 -1.28 -0.86 8.35
CA HIS A 53 -1.84 -1.47 7.14
C HIS A 53 -0.81 -1.55 5.99
N LEU A 54 -0.08 -0.47 5.72
CA LEU A 54 1.01 -0.50 4.74
C LEU A 54 2.13 -1.47 5.15
N GLY A 55 2.45 -1.55 6.43
CA GLY A 55 3.40 -2.52 6.98
C GLY A 55 2.98 -3.97 6.71
N ALA A 56 1.70 -4.29 6.92
CA ALA A 56 1.15 -5.61 6.61
C ALA A 56 1.23 -5.93 5.11
N ILE A 57 0.85 -4.98 4.25
CA ILE A 57 0.93 -5.14 2.78
C ILE A 57 2.37 -5.36 2.32
N ALA A 58 3.31 -4.53 2.81
CA ALA A 58 4.71 -4.65 2.50
C ALA A 58 5.28 -6.01 2.94
N THR A 59 4.84 -6.53 4.08
CA THR A 59 5.18 -7.86 4.58
C THR A 59 4.71 -8.96 3.63
N TYR A 60 3.48 -8.89 3.12
CA TYR A 60 3.01 -9.84 2.11
C TYR A 60 3.79 -9.77 0.79
N ILE A 61 4.05 -8.56 0.30
CA ILE A 61 4.84 -8.35 -0.94
C ILE A 61 6.25 -8.94 -0.80
N GLN A 62 6.90 -8.75 0.36
CA GLN A 62 8.19 -9.37 0.66
C GLN A 62 8.08 -10.90 0.71
N GLY A 63 7.07 -11.44 1.40
CA GLY A 63 6.84 -12.89 1.51
C GLY A 63 6.63 -13.58 0.16
N TRP A 64 6.11 -12.86 -0.84
CA TRP A 64 5.98 -13.35 -2.23
C TRP A 64 7.20 -13.09 -3.10
N GLN A 65 8.27 -12.49 -2.56
CA GLN A 65 9.45 -12.06 -3.31
C GLN A 65 9.11 -11.14 -4.49
N ALA A 66 8.06 -10.33 -4.34
CA ALA A 66 7.45 -9.55 -5.44
C ALA A 66 7.74 -8.04 -5.34
N VAL A 67 8.80 -7.64 -4.62
CA VAL A 67 9.13 -6.23 -4.38
C VAL A 67 9.44 -5.48 -5.68
N GLN A 68 10.15 -6.12 -6.62
CA GLN A 68 10.54 -5.48 -7.89
C GLN A 68 9.34 -5.13 -8.78
N GLN A 69 8.20 -5.81 -8.61
CA GLN A 69 6.99 -5.58 -9.40
C GLN A 69 6.19 -4.36 -8.94
N VAL A 70 6.54 -3.79 -7.77
CA VAL A 70 5.81 -2.67 -7.15
C VAL A 70 6.58 -1.35 -7.27
N GLN A 71 7.91 -1.39 -7.38
CA GLN A 71 8.80 -0.22 -7.47
C GLN A 71 8.54 0.66 -8.70
#